data_AF-A0A661AYR2-F1
#
_entry.id   AF-A0A661AYR2-F1
#
_cell.length_a   1.000
_cell.length_b   1.000
_cell.length_c   1.000
_cell.angle_alpha   90.00
_cell.angle_beta   90.00
_cell.angle_gamma   90.00
#
_symmetry.space_group_name_H-M   'P 1'
#
loop_
_entity.id
_entity.type
_entity.pdbx_description
1 polymer ?
#
loop_
_entity_poly.entity_id
_entity_poly.type
_entity_poly.pdbx_seq_one_letter_code
_entity_poly.pdbx_strand_id
1 'polypeptide(L)'
;MHISKLFGENIRFLRKAAGIASRGNGFSQQEIADMLGVSRKTIVFWESGQIPSPKKLALLCELFTRRLSLGEPLTPEDLLDKNIADYFILIPERAEVRQVKPNQKEMLNKIFMRASNLTENDLEKILEIIDKFSK
;
A
#
# COMPACT_ATOMS: atom_id res chain seq x y z
N MET A 1 20.93 4.35 18.74
CA MET A 1 19.53 4.08 18.35
C MET A 1 19.53 3.91 16.84
N HIS A 2 19.12 2.75 16.32
CA HIS A 2 19.09 2.53 14.87
C HIS A 2 17.86 3.21 14.28
N ILE A 3 18.07 4.15 13.36
CA ILE A 3 17.00 4.87 12.65
C ILE A 3 17.03 4.39 11.20
N SER A 4 15.92 3.84 10.71
CA SER A 4 15.73 3.49 9.31
C SER A 4 14.62 4.37 8.73
N LYS A 5 15.00 5.32 7.87
CA LYS A 5 14.05 6.19 7.17
C LYS A 5 13.06 5.36 6.34
N LEU A 6 13.57 4.34 5.65
CA LEU A 6 12.79 3.39 4.85
C LEU A 6 11.70 2.71 5.68
N PHE A 7 12.06 2.18 6.86
CA PHE A 7 11.08 1.59 7.77
C PHE A 7 9.97 2.59 8.14
N GLY A 8 10.34 3.82 8.51
CA GLY A 8 9.36 4.84 8.88
C GLY A 8 8.41 5.21 7.72
N GLU A 9 8.93 5.27 6.51
CA GLU A 9 8.15 5.49 5.28
C GLU A 9 7.21 4.30 4.99
N ASN A 10 7.69 3.07 5.15
CA ASN A 10 6.90 1.85 4.99
C ASN A 10 5.72 1.80 5.97
N ILE A 11 5.95 2.10 7.26
CA ILE A 11 4.87 2.12 8.26
C ILE A 11 3.84 3.19 7.95
N ARG A 12 4.29 4.39 7.55
CA ARG A 12 3.39 5.48 7.16
C ARG A 12 2.56 5.11 5.94
N PHE A 13 3.18 4.51 4.93
CA PHE A 13 2.51 4.04 3.72
C PHE A 13 1.44 3.00 4.08
N LEU A 14 1.82 1.94 4.79
CA LEU A 14 0.91 0.84 5.17
C LEU A 14 -0.26 1.33 6.01
N ARG A 15 -0.05 2.25 6.95
CA ARG A 15 -1.14 2.88 7.71
C ARG A 15 -2.15 3.57 6.80
N LYS A 16 -1.67 4.36 5.84
CA LYS A 16 -2.54 5.07 4.92
C LYS A 16 -3.26 4.11 3.98
N ALA A 17 -2.55 3.14 3.42
CA ALA A 17 -3.10 2.11 2.56
C ALA A 17 -4.20 1.30 3.28
N ALA A 18 -3.94 0.83 4.50
CA ALA A 18 -4.90 0.04 5.27
C ALA A 18 -6.20 0.80 5.56
N GLY A 19 -6.11 2.10 5.85
CA GLY A 19 -7.30 2.94 6.03
C GLY A 19 -8.06 3.14 4.73
N ILE A 20 -7.35 3.43 3.63
CA ILE A 20 -7.96 3.59 2.31
C ILE A 20 -8.71 2.32 1.92
N ALA A 21 -8.09 1.15 2.06
CA ALA A 21 -8.72 -0.14 1.81
C ALA A 21 -9.98 -0.39 2.65
N SER A 22 -10.00 0.11 3.90
CA SER A 22 -11.09 -0.14 4.83
C SER A 22 -12.27 0.84 4.68
N ARG A 23 -11.98 2.12 4.38
CA ARG A 23 -12.98 3.20 4.45
C ARG A 23 -12.74 4.40 3.53
N GLY A 24 -11.88 4.26 2.52
CA GLY A 24 -11.58 5.33 1.56
C GLY A 24 -10.72 6.48 2.08
N ASN A 25 -10.25 6.44 3.33
CA ASN A 25 -9.27 7.39 3.85
C ASN A 25 -8.25 6.73 4.77
N GLY A 26 -7.00 7.20 4.74
CA GLY A 26 -5.94 6.57 5.51
C GLY A 26 -6.06 6.79 7.02
N PHE A 27 -5.79 5.75 7.81
CA PHE A 27 -5.87 5.81 9.26
C PHE A 27 -4.95 6.91 9.83
N SER A 28 -5.36 7.49 10.96
CA SER A 28 -4.53 8.35 11.79
C SER A 28 -3.52 7.53 12.60
N GLN A 29 -2.49 8.19 13.13
CA GLN A 29 -1.51 7.53 14.00
C GLN A 29 -2.15 7.00 15.28
N GLN A 30 -3.18 7.69 15.82
CA GLN A 30 -3.90 7.26 17.02
C GLN A 30 -4.64 5.94 16.77
N GLU A 31 -5.33 5.81 15.64
CA GLU A 31 -6.12 4.60 15.34
C GLU A 31 -5.25 3.35 15.22
N ILE A 32 -4.06 3.45 14.60
CA ILE A 32 -3.12 2.32 14.56
C ILE A 32 -2.54 2.04 15.96
N ALA A 33 -2.33 3.07 16.77
CA ALA A 33 -1.86 2.91 18.14
C ALA A 33 -2.87 2.11 18.98
N ASP A 34 -4.15 2.46 18.88
CA ASP A 34 -5.25 1.78 19.57
C ASP A 34 -5.35 0.32 19.13
N MET A 35 -5.23 0.03 17.82
CA MET A 35 -5.23 -1.34 17.29
C MET A 35 -4.06 -2.20 17.80
N LEU A 36 -2.91 -1.59 18.12
CA LEU A 36 -1.71 -2.28 18.59
C LEU A 36 -1.54 -2.25 20.11
N GLY A 37 -2.46 -1.59 20.83
CA GLY A 37 -2.36 -1.37 22.27
C GLY A 37 -1.07 -0.62 22.66
N VAL A 38 -0.70 0.41 21.91
CA VAL A 38 0.47 1.26 22.18
C VAL A 38 0.08 2.74 22.21
N SER A 39 0.98 3.60 22.70
CA SER A 39 0.75 5.04 22.65
C SER A 39 0.87 5.59 21.22
N ARG A 40 0.16 6.67 20.90
CA ARG A 40 0.37 7.40 19.64
C ARG A 40 1.82 7.83 19.45
N LYS A 41 2.52 8.21 20.52
CA LYS A 41 3.95 8.58 20.49
C LYS A 41 4.82 7.43 19.98
N THR A 42 4.47 6.19 20.30
CA THR A 42 5.13 5.00 19.77
C THR A 42 5.03 4.93 18.24
N ILE A 43 3.83 5.19 17.68
CA ILE A 43 3.64 5.23 16.22
C ILE A 43 4.44 6.37 15.58
N VAL A 44 4.47 7.55 16.20
CA VAL A 44 5.30 8.69 15.74
C VAL A 44 6.77 8.28 15.64
N PHE A 45 7.29 7.61 16.66
CA PHE A 45 8.68 7.14 16.65
C PHE A 45 8.94 6.11 15.56
N TRP A 46 8.05 5.14 15.38
CA TRP A 46 8.20 4.15 14.31
C TRP A 46 8.16 4.80 12.92
N GLU A 47 7.26 5.75 12.70
CA GLU A 47 7.17 6.50 11.44
C GLU A 47 8.30 7.51 11.20
N SER A 48 9.05 7.86 12.24
CA SER A 48 10.32 8.59 12.12
C SER A 48 11.51 7.66 11.85
N GLY A 49 11.29 6.34 11.85
CA GLY A 49 12.28 5.33 11.53
C GLY A 49 12.88 4.60 12.72
N GLN A 50 12.42 4.86 13.95
CA GLN A 50 12.88 4.08 15.11
C GLN A 50 12.36 2.65 15.00
N ILE A 51 13.29 1.69 14.84
CA ILE A 51 12.92 0.29 14.68
C ILE A 51 12.40 -0.28 16.01
N PRO A 52 11.20 -0.91 16.03
CA PRO A 52 10.65 -1.55 17.22
C PRO A 52 11.42 -2.81 17.65
N SER A 53 11.08 -3.36 18.80
CA SER A 53 11.54 -4.71 19.16
C SER A 53 10.98 -5.76 18.18
N PRO A 54 11.65 -6.91 18.02
CA PRO A 54 11.20 -7.97 17.12
C PRO A 54 9.74 -8.40 17.33
N LYS A 55 9.29 -8.49 18.60
CA LYS A 55 7.89 -8.79 18.94
C LYS A 55 6.91 -7.75 18.39
N LYS A 56 7.25 -6.46 18.48
CA LYS A 56 6.41 -5.36 17.98
C LYS A 56 6.46 -5.28 16.45
N LEU A 57 7.59 -5.65 15.83
CA LEU A 57 7.72 -5.75 14.38
C LEU A 57 6.81 -6.85 13.82
N ALA A 58 6.78 -8.03 14.45
CA ALA A 58 5.87 -9.12 14.08
C ALA A 58 4.39 -8.71 14.18
N LEU A 59 4.01 -7.94 15.22
CA LEU A 59 2.64 -7.42 15.35
C LEU A 59 2.28 -6.41 14.25
N LEU A 60 3.23 -5.59 13.79
CA LEU A 60 3.00 -4.70 12.65
C LEU A 60 2.76 -5.50 11.36
N CYS A 61 3.58 -6.53 11.12
CA CYS A 61 3.42 -7.45 10.00
C CYS A 61 2.02 -8.09 9.99
N GLU A 62 1.60 -8.66 11.12
CA GLU A 62 0.30 -9.31 11.27
C GLU A 62 -0.85 -8.31 11.06
N LEU A 63 -0.78 -7.13 11.70
CA LEU A 63 -1.80 -6.11 11.59
C LEU A 63 -2.04 -5.71 10.12
N PHE A 64 -0.98 -5.37 9.39
CA PHE A 64 -1.11 -4.88 8.03
C PHE A 64 -1.43 -5.98 7.03
N THR A 65 -0.91 -7.20 7.23
CA THR A 65 -1.32 -8.38 6.45
C THR A 65 -2.83 -8.57 6.50
N ARG A 66 -3.40 -8.57 7.70
CA ARG A 66 -4.85 -8.73 7.89
C ARG A 66 -5.64 -7.55 7.34
N ARG A 67 -5.20 -6.32 7.61
CA ARG A 67 -5.94 -5.10 7.20
C ARG A 67 -5.98 -4.90 5.69
N LEU A 68 -4.96 -5.37 4.98
CA LEU A 68 -4.89 -5.28 3.53
C LEU A 68 -5.34 -6.58 2.84
N SER A 69 -5.76 -7.60 3.59
CA SER A 69 -6.14 -8.92 3.07
C SER A 69 -5.10 -9.48 2.09
N LEU A 70 -3.82 -9.41 2.48
CA LEU A 70 -2.72 -9.87 1.63
C LEU A 70 -2.75 -11.39 1.46
N GLY A 71 -2.44 -11.86 0.26
CA GLY A 71 -2.35 -13.30 -0.01
C GLY A 71 -1.15 -13.94 0.67
N GLU A 72 -0.05 -13.18 0.80
CA GLU A 72 1.15 -13.58 1.53
C GLU A 72 1.40 -12.61 2.69
N PRO A 73 1.82 -13.11 3.87
CA PRO A 73 2.07 -12.26 5.03
C PRO A 73 3.30 -11.37 4.82
N LEU A 74 3.22 -10.14 5.30
CA LEU A 74 4.38 -9.28 5.42
C LEU A 74 5.38 -9.89 6.41
N THR A 75 6.66 -9.76 6.10
CA THR A 75 7.77 -10.18 6.94
C THR A 75 8.52 -8.98 7.50
N PRO A 76 9.31 -9.15 8.58
CA PRO A 76 10.24 -8.13 9.05
C PRO A 76 11.16 -7.57 7.96
N GLU A 77 11.67 -8.43 7.09
CA GLU A 77 12.54 -8.05 5.96
C GLU A 77 11.80 -7.09 5.01
N ASP A 78 10.52 -7.36 4.72
CA ASP A 78 9.73 -6.48 3.86
C ASP A 78 9.62 -5.06 4.43
N LEU A 79 9.46 -4.95 5.76
CA LEU A 79 9.33 -3.65 6.42
C LEU A 79 10.66 -2.91 6.56
N LEU A 80 11.78 -3.64 6.66
CA LEU A 80 13.09 -3.07 6.97
C LEU A 80 13.92 -2.78 5.72
N ASP A 81 13.87 -3.67 4.72
CA ASP A 81 14.85 -3.73 3.64
C ASP A 81 14.25 -3.46 2.26
N LYS A 82 12.91 -3.48 2.13
CA LYS A 82 12.20 -3.23 0.88
C LYS A 82 11.43 -1.92 0.93
N ASN A 83 11.31 -1.24 -0.20
CA ASN A 83 10.37 -0.13 -0.34
C ASN A 83 8.96 -0.69 -0.59
N ILE A 84 8.15 -0.78 0.47
CA ILE A 84 6.81 -1.36 0.41
C ILE A 84 5.96 -0.67 -0.66
N ALA A 85 6.12 0.64 -0.86
CA ALA A 85 5.31 1.35 -1.84
C ALA A 85 5.40 0.72 -3.24
N ASP A 86 6.54 0.13 -3.62
CA ASP A 86 6.76 -0.48 -4.95
C ASP A 86 5.96 -1.77 -5.17
N TYR A 87 5.44 -2.37 -4.10
CA TYR A 87 4.68 -3.62 -4.12
C TYR A 87 3.17 -3.41 -3.97
N PHE A 88 2.72 -2.15 -3.99
CA PHE A 88 1.32 -1.81 -3.79
C PHE A 88 0.82 -0.78 -4.79
N ILE A 89 -0.41 -0.98 -5.24
CA ILE A 89 -1.21 0.01 -5.98
C ILE A 89 -2.33 0.50 -5.07
N LEU A 90 -2.49 1.81 -5.05
CA LEU A 90 -3.52 2.53 -4.30
C LEU A 90 -4.41 3.23 -5.32
N ILE A 91 -5.72 2.98 -5.23
CA ILE A 91 -6.73 3.68 -6.02
C ILE A 91 -7.68 4.36 -5.01
N PRO A 92 -7.34 5.57 -4.54
CA PRO A 92 -8.06 6.23 -3.46
C PRO A 92 -9.56 6.43 -3.75
N GLU A 93 -9.91 6.77 -4.99
CA GLU A 93 -11.28 7.06 -5.44
C GLU A 93 -12.19 5.84 -5.33
N ARG A 94 -11.60 4.64 -5.39
CA ARG A 94 -12.31 3.37 -5.26
C ARG A 94 -12.13 2.71 -3.90
N ALA A 95 -11.38 3.34 -3.00
CA ALA A 95 -10.97 2.74 -1.73
C ALA A 95 -10.26 1.38 -1.93
N GLU A 96 -9.55 1.21 -3.05
CA GLU A 96 -8.95 -0.06 -3.43
C GLU A 96 -7.43 -0.05 -3.21
N VAL A 97 -6.92 -1.14 -2.64
CA VAL A 97 -5.48 -1.39 -2.49
C VAL A 97 -5.18 -2.80 -2.93
N ARG A 98 -4.20 -2.96 -3.82
CA ARG A 98 -3.79 -4.27 -4.35
C ARG A 98 -2.29 -4.45 -4.22
N GLN A 99 -1.90 -5.61 -3.71
CA GLN A 99 -0.50 -6.05 -3.73
C GLN A 99 -0.13 -6.47 -5.16
N VAL A 100 1.06 -6.09 -5.60
CA VAL A 100 1.59 -6.37 -6.93
C VAL A 100 3.09 -6.64 -6.87
N LYS A 101 3.63 -7.30 -7.89
CA LYS A 101 5.08 -7.37 -8.10
C LYS A 101 5.58 -6.03 -8.68
N PRO A 102 6.84 -5.61 -8.41
CA PRO A 102 7.35 -4.32 -8.90
C PRO A 102 7.27 -4.15 -10.43
N ASN A 103 7.57 -5.21 -11.19
CA ASN A 103 7.45 -5.21 -12.65
C ASN A 103 5.99 -5.05 -13.13
N GLN A 104 5.03 -5.64 -12.41
CA GLN A 104 3.60 -5.44 -12.70
C GLN A 104 3.19 -3.99 -12.40
N LYS A 105 3.69 -3.39 -11.32
CA LYS A 105 3.43 -1.99 -10.98
C LYS A 105 3.93 -1.04 -12.06
N GLU A 106 5.14 -1.26 -12.56
CA GLU A 106 5.71 -0.47 -13.66
C GLU A 106 4.85 -0.54 -14.93
N MET A 107 4.43 -1.76 -15.30
CA MET A 107 3.51 -1.99 -16.43
C MET A 107 2.18 -1.26 -16.22
N LEU A 108 1.58 -1.35 -15.03
CA LEU A 108 0.31 -0.70 -14.70
C LEU A 108 0.42 0.81 -14.71
N ASN A 109 1.53 1.38 -14.22
CA ASN A 109 1.80 2.81 -14.33
C ASN A 109 1.88 3.26 -15.79
N LYS A 110 2.58 2.50 -16.65
CA LYS A 110 2.65 2.79 -18.09
C LYS A 110 1.26 2.73 -18.76
N ILE A 111 0.43 1.75 -18.39
CA ILE A 111 -0.95 1.65 -18.87
C ILE A 111 -1.75 2.87 -18.41
N PHE A 112 -1.70 3.20 -17.13
CA PHE A 112 -2.45 4.32 -16.55
C PHE A 112 -2.06 5.66 -17.20
N MET A 113 -0.76 5.92 -17.35
CA MET A 113 -0.26 7.15 -18.00
C MET A 113 -0.66 7.26 -19.48
N ARG A 114 -0.86 6.14 -20.17
CA ARG A 114 -1.39 6.15 -21.55
C ARG A 114 -2.90 6.32 -21.54
N ALA A 115 -3.59 5.63 -20.63
CA ALA A 115 -5.04 5.69 -20.50
C ALA A 115 -5.54 7.07 -20.07
N SER A 116 -4.77 7.81 -19.27
CA SER A 116 -5.11 9.17 -18.84
C SER A 116 -5.19 10.19 -19.98
N ASN A 117 -4.58 9.89 -21.12
CA ASN A 117 -4.61 10.74 -22.32
C ASN A 117 -5.67 10.31 -23.34
N LEU A 118 -6.44 9.26 -23.05
CA LEU A 118 -7.50 8.79 -23.94
C LEU A 118 -8.72 9.70 -23.83
N THR A 119 -9.27 10.07 -24.99
CA THR A 119 -10.57 10.74 -25.08
C THR A 119 -11.70 9.72 -25.09
N GLU A 120 -12.94 10.16 -24.90
CA GLU A 120 -14.13 9.32 -25.01
C GLU A 120 -14.20 8.63 -26.38
N ASN A 121 -13.89 9.35 -27.47
CA ASN A 121 -13.80 8.80 -28.82
C ASN A 121 -12.68 7.75 -28.97
N ASP A 122 -11.56 7.88 -28.26
CA ASP A 122 -10.51 6.85 -28.27
C ASP A 122 -10.96 5.58 -27.54
N LEU A 123 -11.71 5.73 -26.44
CA LEU A 123 -12.30 4.61 -25.71
C LEU A 123 -13.36 3.88 -26.54
N GLU A 124 -14.23 4.60 -27.24
CA GLU A 124 -15.21 4.02 -28.17
C GLU A 124 -14.51 3.18 -29.24
N LYS A 125 -13.45 3.70 -29.87
CA LYS A 125 -12.66 2.95 -30.86
C LYS A 125 -11.99 1.72 -30.25
N ILE A 126 -11.49 1.80 -29.03
CA ILE A 126 -10.89 0.65 -28.33
C ILE A 126 -11.95 -0.43 -28.09
N LEU A 127 -13.15 -0.06 -27.64
CA LEU A 127 -14.26 -1.00 -27.43
C LEU A 127 -14.67 -1.68 -28.73
N GLU A 128 -14.78 -0.93 -29.84
CA GLU A 128 -15.05 -1.50 -31.16
C GLU A 128 -13.98 -2.52 -31.60
N ILE A 129 -12.71 -2.26 -31.28
CA ILE A 129 -11.61 -3.18 -31.58
C ILE A 129 -11.71 -4.44 -30.72
N ILE A 130 -11.96 -4.30 -29.41
CA ILE A 130 -12.10 -5.45 -28.49
C ILE A 130 -13.26 -6.36 -28.93
N ASP A 131 -14.40 -5.79 -29.30
CA ASP A 131 -15.57 -6.55 -29.78
C ASP A 131 -15.28 -7.32 -31.08
N LYS A 132 -14.40 -6.79 -31.94
CA LYS A 132 -13.96 -7.49 -33.17
C LYS A 132 -13.06 -8.70 -32.88
N PHE A 133 -12.31 -8.66 -31.78
CA PHE A 133 -11.44 -9.78 -31.35
C PHE A 133 -12.13 -10.75 -30.38
N SER A 134 -13.30 -10.41 -29.86
CA SER A 134 -14.07 -11.23 -28.92
C SER A 134 -15.08 -12.16 -29.62
N LYS A 135 -15.08 -12.19 -30.96
CA LYS A 135 -15.83 -13.10 -31.83
C LYS A 135 -14.90 -14.14 -32.43
#